data_AF-A0A4Z1KJP0-F1
#
_entry.id   AF-A0A4Z1KJP0-F1
#
_cell.length_a   1.000
_cell.length_b   1.000
_cell.length_c   1.000
_cell.angle_alpha   90.00
_cell.angle_beta   90.00
_cell.angle_gamma   90.00
#
_symmetry.space_group_name_H-M   'P 1'
#
loop_
_entity.id
_entity.type
_entity.pdbx_description
1 polymer ?
#
loop_
_entity_poly.entity_id
_entity_poly.type
_entity_poly.pdbx_seq_one_letter_code
_entity_poly.pdbx_strand_id
1 'polypeptide(L)'
;MEALLGVSAFHLRSSFSSSSSAFPTSAIPESKSEREVIKASHHYMGLAIATHRKLIIEEGITEKTADAVLGSCLFITYHCAGSRKFLNQAHDSAPSSNSCTQKHRQLCRVPLYWFVPMKSFKDMIYLAAAYVQNEGMRALLQWEEANVWIILQNEMLPDPDNDYPTTFNFLLDDLPLDAPDYNTYALCIKYLNLLSGGEITKFILKFPALVPSRFVELLREKDMRMMGIVGYFLMLVRRVDHEKHLWWMAGAVENDWEGMKHAYESDEVWNKRMEWARREIEGGEFIDFGIGEALARV
;
A
#
# COMPACT_ATOMS: atom_id res chain seq x y z
N MET A 1 4.13 -9.38 -21.30
CA MET A 1 3.92 -8.20 -22.16
C MET A 1 2.45 -7.73 -22.15
N GLU A 2 1.48 -8.64 -22.31
CA GLU A 2 0.06 -8.23 -22.37
C GLU A 2 -0.52 -7.68 -21.06
N ALA A 3 -0.11 -8.18 -19.89
CA ALA A 3 -0.49 -7.61 -18.61
C ALA A 3 -0.10 -6.12 -18.50
N LEU A 4 1.13 -5.78 -18.92
CA LEU A 4 1.63 -4.41 -18.98
C LEU A 4 0.78 -3.54 -19.92
N LEU A 5 0.40 -4.08 -21.09
CA LEU A 5 -0.47 -3.38 -22.04
C LEU A 5 -1.87 -3.14 -21.47
N GLY A 6 -2.48 -4.13 -20.83
CA GLY A 6 -3.79 -4.00 -20.19
C GLY A 6 -3.80 -2.92 -19.11
N VAL A 7 -2.78 -2.91 -18.25
CA VAL A 7 -2.61 -1.91 -17.19
C VAL A 7 -2.28 -0.51 -17.75
N SER A 8 -1.41 -0.42 -18.75
CA SER A 8 -1.08 0.85 -19.39
C SER A 8 -2.33 1.47 -20.05
N ALA A 9 -3.15 0.63 -20.69
CA ALA A 9 -4.39 1.07 -21.32
C ALA A 9 -5.46 1.47 -20.29
N PHE A 10 -5.48 0.85 -19.10
CA PHE A 10 -6.31 1.29 -17.97
C PHE A 10 -5.92 2.69 -17.49
N HIS A 11 -4.63 2.94 -17.30
CA HIS A 11 -4.17 4.25 -16.85
C HIS A 11 -4.35 5.34 -17.90
N LEU A 12 -4.11 5.05 -19.18
CA LEU A 12 -4.42 5.98 -20.27
C LEU A 12 -5.88 6.42 -20.20
N ARG A 13 -6.83 5.48 -20.07
CA ARG A 13 -8.25 5.80 -19.88
C ARG A 13 -8.46 6.70 -18.66
N SER A 14 -7.81 6.40 -17.53
CA SER A 14 -7.96 7.21 -16.32
C SER A 14 -7.46 8.65 -16.49
N SER A 15 -6.40 8.87 -17.27
CA SER A 15 -5.88 10.21 -17.57
C SER A 15 -6.79 11.01 -18.52
N PHE A 16 -7.55 10.34 -19.39
CA PHE A 16 -8.54 11.00 -20.27
C PHE A 16 -9.86 11.30 -19.55
N SER A 17 -10.20 10.53 -18.52
CA SER A 17 -11.38 10.76 -17.68
C SER A 17 -11.11 11.92 -16.71
N SER A 18 -11.13 13.16 -17.22
CA SER A 18 -10.98 14.38 -16.42
C SER A 18 -12.20 14.67 -15.52
N SER A 19 -13.25 13.85 -15.59
CA SER A 19 -14.34 13.80 -14.62
C SER A 19 -13.94 12.88 -13.46
N SER A 20 -14.13 13.36 -12.22
CA SER A 20 -13.64 12.78 -10.97
C SER A 20 -14.14 11.37 -10.60
N SER A 21 -14.69 10.62 -11.55
CA SER A 21 -15.28 9.31 -11.35
C SER A 21 -14.58 8.25 -12.20
N ALA A 22 -14.00 7.26 -11.54
CA ALA A 22 -13.44 6.06 -12.18
C ALA A 22 -14.49 5.21 -12.92
N PHE A 23 -15.77 5.49 -12.67
CA PHE A 23 -16.91 4.91 -13.38
C PHE A 23 -17.73 6.03 -14.04
N PRO A 24 -18.01 5.99 -15.35
CA PRO A 24 -18.82 7.02 -15.97
C PRO A 24 -20.22 7.02 -15.35
N THR A 25 -20.51 8.00 -14.50
CA THR A 25 -21.85 8.29 -13.99
C THR A 25 -22.63 8.90 -15.15
N SER A 26 -23.20 8.05 -16.01
CA SER A 26 -24.13 8.39 -17.10
C SER A 26 -23.69 9.40 -18.18
N ALA A 27 -22.49 10.00 -18.10
CA ALA A 27 -22.01 10.92 -19.13
C ALA A 27 -21.48 10.11 -20.33
N ILE A 28 -22.15 10.24 -21.46
CA ILE A 28 -21.69 9.72 -22.74
C ILE A 28 -20.32 10.34 -23.02
N PRO A 29 -19.26 9.56 -23.31
CA PRO A 29 -17.92 10.10 -23.62
C PRO A 29 -18.01 11.16 -24.72
N GLU A 30 -17.53 12.36 -24.39
CA GLU A 30 -17.81 13.62 -25.09
C GLU A 30 -17.09 13.66 -26.46
N SER A 31 -15.95 12.99 -26.59
CA SER A 31 -15.14 12.97 -27.81
C SER A 31 -15.03 11.59 -28.46
N LYS A 32 -14.83 11.57 -29.79
CA LYS A 32 -14.57 10.33 -30.56
C LYS A 32 -13.28 9.64 -30.08
N SER A 33 -12.23 10.41 -29.80
CA SER A 33 -10.95 9.92 -29.29
C SER A 33 -11.07 9.25 -27.93
N GLU A 34 -11.86 9.82 -27.01
CA GLU A 34 -12.12 9.22 -25.69
C GLU A 34 -12.82 7.86 -25.82
N ARG A 35 -13.81 7.75 -26.71
CA ARG A 35 -14.47 6.46 -27.01
C ARG A 35 -13.49 5.42 -27.56
N GLU A 36 -12.57 5.82 -28.43
CA GLU A 36 -11.56 4.92 -29.01
C GLU A 36 -10.56 4.46 -27.96
N VAL A 37 -10.10 5.35 -27.07
CA VAL A 37 -9.23 5.00 -25.95
C VAL A 37 -9.92 4.06 -24.96
N ILE A 38 -11.19 4.31 -24.62
CA ILE A 38 -11.97 3.40 -23.76
C ILE A 38 -12.09 2.01 -24.40
N LYS A 39 -12.42 1.93 -25.69
CA LYS A 39 -12.51 0.66 -26.41
C LYS A 39 -11.19 -0.09 -26.46
N ALA A 40 -10.09 0.60 -26.77
CA ALA A 40 -8.76 0.02 -26.76
C ALA A 40 -8.37 -0.47 -25.35
N SER A 41 -8.67 0.32 -24.32
CA SER A 41 -8.47 -0.04 -22.91
C SER A 41 -9.17 -1.34 -22.54
N HIS A 42 -10.48 -1.45 -22.83
CA HIS A 42 -11.23 -2.68 -22.58
C HIS A 42 -10.70 -3.87 -23.39
N HIS A 43 -10.31 -3.64 -24.65
CA HIS A 43 -9.77 -4.69 -25.51
C HIS A 43 -8.44 -5.25 -24.96
N TYR A 44 -7.48 -4.39 -24.64
CA TYR A 44 -6.19 -4.80 -24.09
C TYR A 44 -6.30 -5.43 -22.71
N MET A 45 -7.18 -4.92 -21.85
CA MET A 45 -7.47 -5.54 -20.56
C MET A 45 -8.07 -6.95 -20.75
N GLY A 46 -9.04 -7.09 -21.64
CA GLY A 46 -9.67 -8.37 -21.95
C GLY A 46 -8.68 -9.39 -22.51
N LEU A 47 -7.79 -8.96 -23.42
CA LEU A 47 -6.70 -9.78 -23.94
C LEU A 47 -5.75 -10.22 -22.83
N ALA A 48 -5.29 -9.30 -21.99
CA ALA A 48 -4.39 -9.63 -20.88
C ALA A 48 -4.99 -10.70 -19.95
N ILE A 49 -6.28 -10.55 -19.59
CA ILE A 49 -7.00 -11.53 -18.76
C ILE A 49 -7.13 -12.87 -19.49
N ALA A 50 -7.55 -12.86 -20.76
CA ALA A 50 -7.75 -14.08 -21.54
C ALA A 50 -6.44 -14.85 -21.70
N THR A 51 -5.34 -14.17 -22.03
CA THR A 51 -4.02 -14.77 -22.19
C THR A 51 -3.45 -15.27 -20.87
N HIS A 52 -3.58 -14.51 -19.78
CA HIS A 52 -3.14 -14.99 -18.47
C HIS A 52 -3.95 -16.21 -18.00
N ARG A 53 -5.27 -16.20 -18.23
CA ARG A 53 -6.13 -17.35 -17.96
C ARG A 53 -5.75 -18.56 -18.81
N LYS A 54 -5.49 -18.37 -20.11
CA LYS A 54 -5.07 -19.41 -21.03
C LYS A 54 -3.76 -20.06 -20.57
N LEU A 55 -2.77 -19.24 -20.23
CA LEU A 55 -1.48 -19.65 -19.69
C LEU A 55 -1.65 -20.55 -18.45
N ILE A 56 -2.53 -20.16 -17.52
CA ILE A 56 -2.76 -20.93 -16.29
C ILE A 56 -3.55 -22.23 -16.55
N ILE A 57 -4.63 -22.17 -17.34
CA ILE A 57 -5.56 -23.29 -17.51
C ILE A 57 -5.05 -24.32 -18.51
N GLU A 58 -4.51 -23.88 -19.64
CA GLU A 58 -4.11 -24.77 -20.74
C GLU A 58 -2.67 -25.26 -20.59
N GLU A 59 -1.75 -24.39 -20.15
CA GLU A 59 -0.32 -24.73 -20.07
C GLU A 59 0.12 -25.12 -18.65
N GLY A 60 -0.62 -24.68 -17.62
CA GLY A 60 -0.30 -24.95 -16.22
C GLY A 60 0.94 -24.19 -15.71
N ILE A 61 1.26 -24.38 -14.43
CA ILE A 61 2.51 -23.88 -13.84
C ILE A 61 3.60 -24.93 -14.09
N THR A 62 4.43 -24.69 -15.09
CA THR A 62 5.55 -25.57 -15.47
C THR A 62 6.84 -24.77 -15.48
N GLU A 63 7.99 -25.43 -15.56
CA GLU A 63 9.29 -24.77 -15.68
C GLU A 63 9.38 -23.77 -16.86
N LYS A 64 8.60 -23.99 -17.93
CA LYS A 64 8.59 -23.11 -19.11
C LYS A 64 7.69 -21.88 -18.94
N THR A 65 6.64 -21.99 -18.14
CA THR A 65 5.59 -20.98 -18.01
C THR A 65 5.65 -20.22 -16.68
N ALA A 66 6.31 -20.80 -15.67
CA ALA A 66 6.40 -20.25 -14.33
C ALA A 66 6.89 -18.81 -14.31
N ASP A 67 7.88 -18.47 -15.13
CA ASP A 67 8.42 -17.12 -15.16
C ASP A 67 7.38 -16.07 -15.60
N ALA A 68 6.63 -16.40 -16.65
CA ALA A 68 5.59 -15.53 -17.20
C ALA A 68 4.36 -15.46 -16.29
N VAL A 69 3.98 -16.57 -15.66
CA VAL A 69 2.91 -16.63 -14.66
C VAL A 69 3.28 -15.75 -13.46
N LEU A 70 4.46 -15.96 -12.88
CA LEU A 70 4.94 -15.21 -11.73
C LEU A 70 5.00 -13.73 -12.05
N GLY A 71 5.70 -13.32 -13.11
CA GLY A 71 5.80 -11.90 -13.48
C GLY A 71 4.45 -11.24 -13.71
N SER A 72 3.48 -11.96 -14.29
CA SER A 72 2.12 -11.44 -14.49
C SER A 72 1.36 -11.30 -13.18
N CYS A 73 1.42 -12.30 -12.29
CA CYS A 73 0.78 -12.24 -10.98
C CYS A 73 1.41 -11.13 -10.11
N LEU A 74 2.74 -11.02 -10.09
CA LEU A 74 3.48 -9.96 -9.38
C LEU A 74 2.97 -8.58 -9.81
N PHE A 75 2.96 -8.36 -11.12
CA PHE A 75 2.52 -7.10 -11.71
C PHE A 75 1.05 -6.79 -11.40
N ILE A 76 0.15 -7.77 -11.56
CA ILE A 76 -1.29 -7.59 -11.26
C ILE A 76 -1.51 -7.28 -9.78
N THR A 77 -0.87 -8.00 -8.85
CA THR A 77 -1.07 -7.77 -7.42
C THR A 77 -0.62 -6.38 -6.99
N TYR A 78 0.57 -5.93 -7.39
CA TYR A 78 1.05 -4.58 -7.09
C TYR A 78 0.15 -3.51 -7.73
N HIS A 79 -0.26 -3.73 -8.98
CA HIS A 79 -1.11 -2.79 -9.69
C HIS A 79 -2.51 -2.67 -9.07
N CYS A 80 -3.14 -3.80 -8.73
CA CYS A 80 -4.44 -3.83 -8.07
C CYS A 80 -4.40 -3.23 -6.67
N ALA A 81 -3.28 -3.36 -5.95
CA ALA A 81 -3.08 -2.68 -4.68
C ALA A 81 -3.00 -1.16 -4.90
N GLY A 82 -2.07 -0.65 -5.72
CA GLY A 82 -1.88 0.79 -5.93
C GLY A 82 -3.04 1.51 -6.64
N SER A 83 -3.80 0.80 -7.47
CA SER A 83 -4.87 1.40 -8.29
C SER A 83 -6.25 1.42 -7.62
N ARG A 84 -6.34 1.10 -6.32
CA ARG A 84 -7.65 0.92 -5.68
C ARG A 84 -8.44 2.22 -5.47
N LYS A 85 -7.80 3.40 -5.64
CA LYS A 85 -8.49 4.70 -5.77
C LYS A 85 -9.58 4.68 -6.85
N PHE A 86 -9.44 3.84 -7.88
CA PHE A 86 -10.42 3.70 -8.97
C PHE A 86 -11.56 2.72 -8.65
N LEU A 87 -11.45 1.92 -7.60
CA LEU A 87 -12.43 0.88 -7.26
C LEU A 87 -13.34 1.30 -6.10
N ASN A 88 -12.87 2.16 -5.20
CA ASN A 88 -13.58 2.49 -3.95
C ASN A 88 -14.50 3.72 -4.03
N GLN A 89 -14.58 4.44 -5.16
CA GLN A 89 -15.52 5.57 -5.31
C GLN A 89 -16.99 5.12 -5.43
N ALA A 90 -17.26 3.82 -5.53
CA ALA A 90 -18.60 3.28 -5.84
C ALA A 90 -19.51 3.05 -4.62
N HIS A 91 -19.08 3.30 -3.38
CA HIS A 91 -19.89 3.01 -2.19
C HIS A 91 -19.75 4.08 -1.10
N ASP A 92 -20.43 5.20 -1.28
CA ASP A 92 -20.82 6.10 -0.18
C ASP A 92 -22.31 6.47 -0.30
N SER A 93 -23.18 5.46 -0.27
CA SER A 93 -24.58 5.64 0.07
C SER A 93 -24.70 5.62 1.60
N ALA A 94 -24.50 6.76 2.25
CA ALA A 94 -24.56 6.87 3.71
C ALA A 94 -25.94 6.45 4.26
N PRO A 95 -26.04 5.53 5.24
CA PRO A 95 -27.26 5.35 6.01
C PRO A 95 -27.34 6.43 7.10
N SER A 96 -28.51 7.04 7.21
CA SER A 96 -28.87 8.00 8.25
C SER A 96 -28.92 7.33 9.64
N SER A 97 -27.91 7.57 10.47
CA SER A 97 -28.00 7.32 11.92
C SER A 97 -27.50 8.52 12.72
N ASN A 98 -28.19 8.84 13.82
CA ASN A 98 -28.06 10.10 14.56
C ASN A 98 -27.16 9.94 15.81
N SER A 99 -25.85 10.09 15.64
CA SER A 99 -24.91 10.49 16.70
C SER A 99 -23.59 10.98 16.06
N CYS A 100 -23.15 12.21 16.37
CA CYS A 100 -22.00 12.84 15.67
C CYS A 100 -20.70 12.04 15.79
N THR A 101 -20.37 11.54 16.97
CA THR A 101 -19.11 10.78 17.20
C THR A 101 -19.10 9.40 16.55
N GLN A 102 -20.27 8.77 16.39
CA GLN A 102 -20.38 7.45 15.76
C GLN A 102 -20.33 7.55 14.23
N LYS A 103 -20.82 8.65 13.64
CA LYS A 103 -20.72 8.94 12.21
C LYS A 103 -19.26 9.01 11.73
N HIS A 104 -18.37 9.68 12.45
CA HIS A 104 -16.97 9.85 12.01
C HIS A 104 -16.19 8.53 11.94
N ARG A 105 -16.36 7.65 12.94
CA ARG A 105 -15.74 6.32 12.90
C ARG A 105 -16.37 5.41 11.86
N GLN A 106 -17.64 5.62 11.50
CA GLN A 106 -18.34 4.86 10.48
C GLN A 106 -17.92 5.26 9.05
N LEU A 107 -17.63 6.56 8.84
CA LEU A 107 -17.10 7.11 7.59
C LEU A 107 -15.59 6.80 7.39
N CYS A 108 -14.86 6.50 8.47
CA CYS A 108 -13.44 6.13 8.36
C CYS A 108 -13.23 4.88 7.50
N ARG A 109 -12.50 5.02 6.40
CA ARG A 109 -12.11 3.94 5.49
C ARG A 109 -10.64 3.60 5.73
N VAL A 110 -10.39 2.33 6.07
CA VAL A 110 -9.03 1.80 6.28
C VAL A 110 -8.50 1.10 5.03
N PRO A 111 -7.21 1.27 4.68
CA PRO A 111 -6.68 0.78 3.42
C PRO A 111 -6.17 -0.67 3.55
N LEU A 112 -7.09 -1.58 3.91
CA LEU A 112 -6.82 -3.02 4.13
C LEU A 112 -6.20 -3.73 2.91
N TYR A 113 -6.34 -3.12 1.74
CA TYR A 113 -5.90 -3.66 0.47
C TYR A 113 -4.40 -3.65 0.26
N TRP A 114 -3.67 -2.80 1.00
CA TRP A 114 -2.22 -2.89 1.07
C TRP A 114 -1.80 -4.17 1.76
N PHE A 115 -2.54 -4.61 2.78
CA PHE A 115 -2.05 -5.60 3.74
C PHE A 115 -2.59 -7.00 3.49
N VAL A 116 -3.88 -7.13 3.16
CA VAL A 116 -4.53 -8.44 2.99
C VAL A 116 -3.92 -9.25 1.84
N PRO A 117 -3.76 -8.71 0.61
CA PRO A 117 -3.21 -9.48 -0.50
C PRO A 117 -1.70 -9.71 -0.38
N MET A 118 -0.97 -8.77 0.23
CA MET A 118 0.50 -8.81 0.32
C MET A 118 1.01 -9.94 1.23
N LYS A 119 0.18 -10.46 2.14
CA LYS A 119 0.53 -11.66 2.90
C LYS A 119 0.58 -12.91 2.01
N SER A 120 -0.46 -13.14 1.21
CA SER A 120 -0.52 -14.26 0.25
C SER A 120 0.52 -14.13 -0.86
N PHE A 121 0.95 -12.90 -1.14
CA PHE A 121 1.97 -12.61 -2.11
C PHE A 121 3.33 -13.22 -1.79
N LYS A 122 3.75 -13.13 -0.52
CA LYS A 122 5.02 -13.73 -0.06
C LYS A 122 5.03 -15.24 -0.27
N ASP A 123 3.92 -15.89 0.12
CA ASP A 123 3.77 -17.34 -0.03
C ASP A 123 3.76 -17.73 -1.52
N MET A 124 3.11 -16.94 -2.37
CA MET A 124 3.12 -17.13 -3.82
C MET A 124 4.52 -16.99 -4.42
N ILE A 125 5.29 -15.97 -4.02
CA ILE A 125 6.69 -15.80 -4.46
C ILE A 125 7.52 -17.02 -4.08
N TYR A 126 7.43 -17.46 -2.83
CA TYR A 126 8.21 -18.60 -2.34
C TYR A 126 7.88 -19.89 -3.10
N LEU A 127 6.59 -20.15 -3.31
CA LEU A 127 6.13 -21.31 -4.08
C LEU A 127 6.55 -21.24 -5.55
N ALA A 128 6.46 -20.05 -6.17
CA ALA A 128 6.79 -19.86 -7.57
C ALA A 128 8.31 -19.87 -7.81
N ALA A 129 9.11 -19.38 -6.85
CA ALA A 129 10.57 -19.30 -6.94
C ALA A 129 11.21 -20.66 -7.25
N ALA A 130 10.63 -21.76 -6.75
CA ALA A 130 11.07 -23.12 -7.03
C ALA A 130 10.99 -23.51 -8.52
N TYR A 131 10.14 -22.84 -9.30
CA TYR A 131 9.91 -23.11 -10.71
C TYR A 131 10.56 -22.09 -11.64
N VAL A 132 11.18 -21.03 -11.10
CA VAL A 132 11.77 -19.95 -11.88
C VAL A 132 13.05 -20.41 -12.58
N GLN A 133 13.06 -20.35 -13.91
CA GLN A 133 14.19 -20.79 -14.73
C GLN A 133 15.08 -19.64 -15.17
N ASN A 134 14.52 -18.44 -15.34
CA ASN A 134 15.30 -17.26 -15.69
C ASN A 134 16.31 -16.91 -14.58
N GLU A 135 17.60 -16.96 -14.91
CA GLU A 135 18.69 -16.72 -13.97
C GLU A 135 18.65 -15.30 -13.37
N GLY A 136 18.30 -14.30 -14.17
CA GLY A 136 18.15 -12.92 -13.70
C GLY A 136 17.01 -12.78 -12.69
N MET A 137 15.85 -13.39 -12.96
CA MET A 137 14.72 -13.37 -12.04
C MET A 137 15.02 -14.18 -10.78
N ARG A 138 15.70 -15.33 -10.90
CA ARG A 138 16.13 -16.13 -9.75
C ARG A 138 17.10 -15.35 -8.85
N ALA A 139 18.08 -14.66 -9.43
CA ALA A 139 19.00 -13.81 -8.70
C ALA A 139 18.28 -12.67 -7.98
N LEU A 140 17.29 -12.02 -8.63
CA LEU A 140 16.46 -11.01 -7.99
C LEU A 140 15.65 -11.59 -6.82
N LEU A 141 15.02 -12.75 -6.98
CA LEU A 141 14.25 -13.40 -5.91
C LEU A 141 15.12 -13.80 -4.72
N GLN A 142 16.32 -14.35 -4.98
CA GLN A 142 17.28 -14.71 -3.92
C GLN A 142 17.79 -13.47 -3.20
N TRP A 143 18.07 -12.39 -3.93
CA TRP A 143 18.46 -11.11 -3.34
C TRP A 143 17.32 -10.52 -2.50
N GLU A 144 16.08 -10.61 -2.97
CA GLU A 144 14.89 -10.19 -2.22
C GLU A 144 14.72 -11.00 -0.92
N GLU A 145 14.83 -12.33 -0.99
CA GLU A 145 14.76 -13.23 0.16
C GLU A 145 15.85 -12.91 1.19
N ALA A 146 17.09 -12.70 0.75
CA ALA A 146 18.20 -12.33 1.63
C ALA A 146 17.97 -10.99 2.32
N ASN A 147 17.43 -9.98 1.62
CA ASN A 147 17.11 -8.67 2.23
C ASN A 147 15.99 -8.77 3.26
N VAL A 148 14.93 -9.53 2.97
CA VAL A 148 13.86 -9.79 3.94
C VAL A 148 14.42 -10.54 5.15
N TRP A 149 15.31 -11.50 4.92
CA TRP A 149 15.96 -12.23 5.99
C TRP A 149 16.84 -11.33 6.87
N ILE A 150 17.56 -10.36 6.32
CA ILE A 150 18.30 -9.36 7.09
C ILE A 150 17.35 -8.55 7.99
N ILE A 151 16.21 -8.12 7.44
CA ILE A 151 15.18 -7.40 8.21
C ILE A 151 14.66 -8.27 9.37
N LEU A 152 14.38 -9.54 9.10
CA LEU A 152 13.87 -10.50 10.09
C LEU A 152 14.95 -10.92 11.11
N GLN A 153 16.21 -11.07 10.72
CA GLN A 153 17.31 -11.40 11.64
C GLN A 153 17.56 -10.29 12.66
N ASN A 154 17.40 -9.03 12.25
CA ASN A 154 17.43 -7.89 13.16
C ASN A 154 16.30 -7.96 14.21
N GLU A 155 15.23 -8.73 14.01
CA GLU A 155 14.23 -9.02 15.06
C GLU A 155 14.74 -9.98 16.13
N MET A 156 15.55 -10.96 15.71
CA MET A 156 15.95 -12.12 16.52
C MET A 156 17.23 -11.88 17.33
N LEU A 157 18.07 -10.91 16.95
CA LEU A 157 19.24 -10.46 17.71
C LEU A 157 19.05 -9.00 18.15
N PRO A 158 18.74 -8.74 19.44
CA PRO A 158 18.91 -7.43 20.02
C PRO A 158 20.41 -7.19 20.14
N ASP A 159 21.01 -6.63 19.10
CA ASP A 159 22.40 -6.17 19.18
C ASP A 159 22.42 -4.92 20.08
N PRO A 160 23.08 -4.98 21.25
CA PRO A 160 23.09 -3.88 22.21
C PRO A 160 23.83 -2.63 21.70
N ASP A 161 24.62 -2.74 20.63
CA ASP A 161 25.38 -1.63 20.04
C ASP A 161 24.74 -1.04 18.76
N ASN A 162 23.59 -1.57 18.32
CA ASN A 162 22.99 -1.12 17.07
C ASN A 162 21.99 0.01 17.33
N ASP A 163 22.42 1.25 17.04
CA ASP A 163 21.61 2.48 17.06
C ASP A 163 20.54 2.40 15.95
N TYR A 164 19.50 1.60 16.18
CA TYR A 164 18.36 1.54 15.28
C TYR A 164 17.65 2.90 15.26
N PRO A 165 17.14 3.36 14.10
CA PRO A 165 16.34 4.57 14.06
C PRO A 165 15.14 4.45 15.00
N THR A 166 14.87 5.49 15.79
CA THR A 166 13.75 5.53 16.73
C THR A 166 12.70 6.57 16.34
N THR A 167 12.77 7.09 15.13
CA THR A 167 11.98 8.22 14.63
C THR A 167 10.49 8.11 14.91
N PHE A 168 9.90 6.91 14.79
CA PHE A 168 8.47 6.69 14.97
C PHE A 168 8.08 6.11 16.35
N ASN A 169 9.02 6.04 17.31
CA ASN A 169 8.75 5.45 18.61
C ASN A 169 7.72 6.23 19.42
N PHE A 170 7.51 7.51 19.12
CA PHE A 170 6.44 8.32 19.73
C PHE A 170 5.04 7.73 19.54
N LEU A 171 4.83 6.86 18.54
CA LEU A 171 3.55 6.16 18.36
C LEU A 171 3.24 5.19 19.51
N LEU A 172 4.25 4.76 20.27
CA LEU A 172 4.09 3.98 21.50
C LEU A 172 3.90 4.85 22.74
N ASP A 173 4.07 6.17 22.65
CA ASP A 173 3.86 7.06 23.79
C ASP A 173 2.46 6.80 24.36
N ASP A 174 2.36 6.82 25.69
CA ASP A 174 1.14 6.55 26.47
C ASP A 174 0.59 5.12 26.40
N LEU A 175 1.35 4.16 25.83
CA LEU A 175 0.99 2.73 25.85
C LEU A 175 1.80 1.98 26.93
N PRO A 176 1.15 1.33 27.90
CA PRO A 176 1.88 0.54 28.88
C PRO A 176 2.42 -0.76 28.26
N LEU A 177 3.56 -1.23 28.78
CA LEU A 177 4.29 -2.39 28.25
C LEU A 177 3.49 -3.71 28.34
N ASP A 178 2.53 -3.78 29.25
CA ASP A 178 1.66 -4.94 29.48
C ASP A 178 0.37 -4.90 28.65
N ALA A 179 0.18 -3.89 27.80
CA ALA A 179 -0.97 -3.82 26.91
C ALA A 179 -1.00 -5.04 25.96
N PRO A 180 -2.19 -5.62 25.71
CA PRO A 180 -2.32 -6.90 25.00
C PRO A 180 -1.70 -6.90 23.60
N ASP A 181 -1.73 -5.76 22.91
CA ASP A 181 -1.23 -5.60 21.55
C ASP A 181 0.10 -4.82 21.48
N TYR A 182 0.77 -4.54 22.62
CA TYR A 182 2.02 -3.78 22.69
C TYR A 182 3.08 -4.31 21.73
N ASN A 183 3.33 -5.62 21.78
CA ASN A 183 4.34 -6.27 20.94
C ASN A 183 4.04 -6.12 19.43
N THR A 184 2.76 -6.15 19.06
CA THR A 184 2.34 -5.94 17.67
C THR A 184 2.67 -4.52 17.21
N TYR A 185 2.35 -3.50 18.01
CA TYR A 185 2.68 -2.11 17.69
C TYR A 185 4.19 -1.90 17.61
N ALA A 186 4.93 -2.38 18.61
CA ALA A 186 6.38 -2.24 18.69
C ALA A 186 7.09 -2.87 17.48
N LEU A 187 6.65 -4.06 17.06
CA LEU A 187 7.18 -4.73 15.87
C LEU A 187 6.93 -3.92 14.60
N CYS A 188 5.71 -3.40 14.42
CA CYS A 188 5.36 -2.62 13.23
C CYS A 188 6.12 -1.29 13.17
N ILE A 189 6.32 -0.63 14.32
CA ILE A 189 7.11 0.60 14.42
C ILE A 189 8.58 0.32 14.15
N LYS A 190 9.12 -0.81 14.63
CA LYS A 190 10.47 -1.26 14.28
C LYS A 190 10.65 -1.42 12.77
N TYR A 191 9.70 -2.05 12.08
CA TYR A 191 9.74 -2.13 10.61
C TYR A 191 9.67 -0.76 9.95
N LEU A 192 8.82 0.12 10.45
CA LEU A 192 8.67 1.46 9.89
C LEU A 192 9.96 2.28 10.01
N ASN A 193 10.62 2.22 11.18
CA ASN A 193 11.92 2.84 11.42
C ASN A 193 13.03 2.25 10.54
N LEU A 194 13.05 0.94 10.37
CA LEU A 194 14.04 0.28 9.52
C LEU A 194 13.87 0.67 8.05
N LEU A 195 12.63 0.73 7.58
CA LEU A 195 12.30 1.03 6.19
C LEU A 195 12.32 2.52 5.85
N SER A 196 12.36 3.41 6.85
CA SER A 196 12.47 4.86 6.61
C SER A 196 13.91 5.33 6.37
N GLY A 197 14.92 4.55 6.77
CA GLY A 197 16.33 4.95 6.69
C GLY A 197 16.96 4.83 5.29
N GLY A 198 17.58 5.93 4.82
CA GLY A 198 18.58 5.93 3.74
C GLY A 198 18.25 5.15 2.46
N GLU A 199 19.16 4.30 1.99
CA GLU A 199 18.99 3.50 0.77
C GLU A 199 17.79 2.51 0.83
N ILE A 200 17.27 2.26 2.03
CA ILE A 200 16.20 1.29 2.34
C ILE A 200 14.81 1.91 2.13
N THR A 201 14.67 3.24 1.99
CA THR A 201 13.37 3.89 1.69
C THR A 201 12.73 3.32 0.42
N LYS A 202 13.52 2.83 -0.54
CA LYS A 202 13.07 2.12 -1.75
C LYS A 202 12.26 0.85 -1.45
N PHE A 203 12.36 0.31 -0.24
CA PHE A 203 11.69 -0.90 0.21
C PHE A 203 10.47 -0.64 1.07
N ILE A 204 10.00 0.61 1.21
CA ILE A 204 8.79 0.89 2.01
C ILE A 204 7.58 0.06 1.55
N LEU A 205 7.49 -0.27 0.25
CA LEU A 205 6.46 -1.14 -0.32
C LEU A 205 6.51 -2.59 0.19
N LYS A 206 7.57 -2.99 0.91
CA LYS A 206 7.66 -4.28 1.61
C LYS A 206 6.93 -4.27 2.94
N PHE A 207 6.72 -3.10 3.56
CA PHE A 207 6.06 -2.98 4.86
C PHE A 207 4.75 -3.78 4.94
N PRO A 208 3.84 -3.71 3.95
CA PRO A 208 2.58 -4.45 4.03
C PRO A 208 2.72 -5.98 3.99
N ALA A 209 3.85 -6.51 3.51
CA ALA A 209 4.15 -7.93 3.49
C ALA A 209 4.82 -8.44 4.79
N LEU A 210 5.40 -7.53 5.59
CA LEU A 210 6.12 -7.86 6.82
C LEU A 210 5.21 -7.87 8.06
N VAL A 211 4.14 -7.08 8.05
CA VAL A 211 3.27 -6.94 9.22
C VAL A 211 2.58 -8.26 9.63
N PRO A 212 2.41 -8.52 10.94
CA PRO A 212 1.79 -9.74 11.44
C PRO A 212 0.27 -9.79 11.16
N SER A 213 -0.36 -10.96 11.24
CA SER A 213 -1.83 -11.08 11.04
C SER A 213 -2.64 -10.17 11.96
N ARG A 214 -2.19 -10.02 13.22
CA ARG A 214 -2.84 -9.18 14.23
C ARG A 214 -2.89 -7.71 13.82
N PHE A 215 -1.93 -7.24 13.03
CA PHE A 215 -1.96 -5.90 12.44
C PHE A 215 -3.23 -5.69 11.61
N VAL A 216 -3.57 -6.66 10.76
CA VAL A 216 -4.72 -6.57 9.84
C VAL A 216 -6.03 -6.59 10.64
N GLU A 217 -6.09 -7.36 11.72
CA GLU A 217 -7.24 -7.39 12.63
C GLU A 217 -7.44 -6.03 13.31
N LEU A 218 -6.40 -5.47 13.93
CA LEU A 218 -6.44 -4.15 14.56
C LEU A 218 -6.82 -3.04 13.57
N LEU A 219 -6.32 -3.12 12.33
CA LEU A 219 -6.70 -2.19 11.28
C LEU A 219 -8.17 -2.33 10.87
N ARG A 220 -8.73 -3.56 10.83
CA ARG A 220 -10.17 -3.78 10.60
C ARG A 220 -11.03 -3.25 11.74
N GLU A 221 -10.54 -3.36 12.96
CA GLU A 221 -11.16 -2.81 14.18
C GLU A 221 -11.07 -1.27 14.24
N LYS A 222 -10.38 -0.64 13.27
CA LYS A 222 -10.10 0.80 13.22
C LYS A 222 -9.44 1.25 14.53
N ASP A 223 -8.47 0.49 15.00
CA ASP A 223 -7.63 0.88 16.13
C ASP A 223 -6.84 2.14 15.75
N MET A 224 -6.91 3.17 16.60
CA MET A 224 -6.34 4.49 16.30
C MET A 224 -4.82 4.45 16.16
N ARG A 225 -4.15 3.65 16.99
CA ARG A 225 -2.69 3.53 16.96
C ARG A 225 -2.23 2.78 15.72
N MET A 226 -2.94 1.71 15.36
CA MET A 226 -2.66 0.96 14.16
C MET A 226 -2.87 1.80 12.90
N MET A 227 -3.96 2.56 12.85
CA MET A 227 -4.20 3.52 11.78
C MET A 227 -3.08 4.58 11.75
N GLY A 228 -2.64 5.08 12.90
CA GLY A 228 -1.50 6.02 12.98
C GLY A 228 -0.22 5.46 12.36
N ILE A 229 0.14 4.21 12.65
CA ILE A 229 1.26 3.50 12.00
C ILE A 229 1.06 3.45 10.48
N VAL A 230 -0.15 3.14 10.01
CA VAL A 230 -0.49 3.15 8.58
C VAL A 230 -0.36 4.56 7.98
N GLY A 231 -0.75 5.60 8.69
CA GLY A 231 -0.61 6.99 8.25
C GLY A 231 0.84 7.39 8.02
N TYR A 232 1.75 6.96 8.91
CA TYR A 232 3.18 7.19 8.71
C TYR A 232 3.79 6.30 7.62
N PHE A 233 3.28 5.08 7.42
CA PHE A 233 3.61 4.29 6.22
C PHE A 233 3.20 5.04 4.94
N LEU A 234 1.98 5.58 4.88
CA LEU A 234 1.49 6.36 3.74
C LEU A 234 2.35 7.60 3.48
N MET A 235 2.76 8.31 4.54
CA MET A 235 3.69 9.43 4.45
C MET A 235 5.03 9.01 3.80
N LEU A 236 5.60 7.88 4.21
CA LEU A 236 6.83 7.37 3.60
C LEU A 236 6.61 6.92 2.13
N VAL A 237 5.47 6.32 1.82
CA VAL A 237 5.10 6.00 0.44
C VAL A 237 5.00 7.28 -0.41
N ARG A 238 4.46 8.38 0.15
CA ARG A 238 4.40 9.68 -0.53
C ARG A 238 5.79 10.20 -0.88
N ARG A 239 6.77 10.07 0.02
CA ARG A 239 8.17 10.42 -0.25
C ARG A 239 8.75 9.62 -1.40
N VAL A 240 8.51 8.31 -1.42
CA VAL A 240 8.97 7.42 -2.50
C VAL A 240 8.31 7.74 -3.83
N ASP A 241 7.00 7.97 -3.83
CA ASP A 241 6.27 8.37 -5.04
C ASP A 241 6.82 9.68 -5.62
N HIS A 242 7.13 10.66 -4.77
CA HIS A 242 7.73 11.91 -5.20
C HIS A 242 9.16 11.73 -5.74
N GLU A 243 10.01 10.93 -5.10
CA GLU A 243 11.39 10.70 -5.53
C GLU A 243 11.49 9.83 -6.80
N LYS A 244 10.60 8.84 -6.95
CA LYS A 244 10.65 7.83 -8.02
C LYS A 244 9.64 8.04 -9.13
N HIS A 245 8.71 8.99 -8.97
CA HIS A 245 7.61 9.24 -9.91
C HIS A 245 6.84 7.96 -10.26
N LEU A 246 6.32 7.26 -9.24
CA LEU A 246 5.59 6.02 -9.42
C LEU A 246 4.21 6.30 -10.04
N TRP A 247 4.16 6.41 -11.36
CA TRP A 247 2.95 6.80 -12.11
C TRP A 247 1.68 5.98 -11.78
N TRP A 248 1.83 4.72 -11.38
CA TRP A 248 0.72 3.84 -11.01
C TRP A 248 0.22 4.04 -9.56
N MET A 249 0.96 4.81 -8.75
CA MET A 249 0.66 5.17 -7.35
C MET A 249 0.06 6.56 -7.19
N ALA A 250 0.12 7.40 -8.21
CA ALA A 250 -0.33 8.79 -8.13
C ALA A 250 -1.72 8.88 -7.51
N GLY A 251 -1.93 9.68 -6.45
CA GLY A 251 -3.24 9.85 -5.82
C GLY A 251 -3.71 8.70 -4.92
N ALA A 252 -2.96 7.60 -4.79
CA ALA A 252 -3.34 6.48 -3.94
C ALA A 252 -3.19 6.83 -2.46
N VAL A 253 -2.08 7.48 -2.10
CA VAL A 253 -1.77 7.90 -0.73
C VAL A 253 -2.80 8.92 -0.23
N GLU A 254 -3.09 9.93 -1.04
CA GLU A 254 -4.02 11.02 -0.72
C GLU A 254 -5.44 10.47 -0.50
N ASN A 255 -5.87 9.55 -1.37
CA ASN A 255 -7.18 8.91 -1.24
C ASN A 255 -7.29 8.03 0.02
N ASP A 256 -6.24 7.32 0.40
CA ASP A 256 -6.25 6.50 1.63
C ASP A 256 -6.15 7.36 2.89
N TRP A 257 -5.33 8.41 2.83
CA TRP A 257 -5.24 9.41 3.88
C TRP A 257 -6.59 10.05 4.15
N GLU A 258 -7.27 10.54 3.11
CA GLU A 258 -8.61 11.15 3.23
C GLU A 258 -9.61 10.19 3.89
N GLY A 259 -9.52 8.90 3.56
CA GLY A 259 -10.35 7.86 4.18
C GLY A 259 -10.14 7.71 5.69
N MET A 260 -8.92 7.91 6.19
CA MET A 260 -8.59 7.78 7.62
C MET A 260 -8.66 9.10 8.37
N LYS A 261 -8.42 10.23 7.69
CA LYS A 261 -8.26 11.57 8.25
C LYS A 261 -9.35 11.95 9.23
N HIS A 262 -10.60 11.73 8.87
CA HIS A 262 -11.74 12.07 9.73
C HIS A 262 -11.74 11.39 11.10
N ALA A 263 -11.11 10.22 11.22
CA ALA A 263 -10.96 9.56 12.51
C ALA A 263 -9.97 10.32 13.42
N TYR A 264 -8.88 10.83 12.85
CA TYR A 264 -7.88 11.61 13.60
C TYR A 264 -8.39 13.00 13.97
N GLU A 265 -9.08 13.70 13.08
CA GLU A 265 -9.62 15.03 13.36
C GLU A 265 -10.60 15.04 14.54
N SER A 266 -11.25 13.90 14.78
CA SER A 266 -12.19 13.71 15.89
C SER A 266 -11.53 13.41 17.24
N ASP A 267 -10.22 13.13 17.26
CA ASP A 267 -9.45 12.76 18.45
C ASP A 267 -8.29 13.74 18.65
N GLU A 268 -8.31 14.52 19.73
CA GLU A 268 -7.32 15.60 19.93
C GLU A 268 -5.88 15.09 19.99
N VAL A 269 -5.65 13.92 20.61
CA VAL A 269 -4.32 13.35 20.78
C VAL A 269 -3.80 12.87 19.43
N TRP A 270 -4.61 12.12 18.69
CA TRP A 270 -4.22 11.59 17.40
C TRP A 270 -4.17 12.67 16.31
N ASN A 271 -4.99 13.71 16.38
CA ASN A 271 -4.90 14.86 15.48
C ASN A 271 -3.50 15.49 15.55
N LYS A 272 -3.00 15.75 16.77
CA LYS A 272 -1.66 16.29 17.00
C LYS A 272 -0.55 15.32 16.58
N ARG A 273 -0.64 14.06 17.03
CA ARG A 273 0.34 13.01 16.67
C ARG A 273 0.45 12.75 15.17
N MET A 274 -0.60 13.05 14.39
CA MET A 274 -0.63 12.87 12.95
C MET A 274 -0.33 14.15 12.16
N GLU A 275 -0.04 15.27 12.83
CA GLU A 275 0.21 16.57 12.19
C GLU A 275 1.37 16.52 11.19
N TRP A 276 2.45 15.83 11.54
CA TRP A 276 3.60 15.68 10.64
C TRP A 276 3.20 14.94 9.36
N ALA A 277 2.61 13.75 9.47
CA ALA A 277 2.14 12.99 8.32
C ALA A 277 1.14 13.80 7.46
N ARG A 278 0.24 14.56 8.10
CA ARG A 278 -0.73 15.42 7.44
C ARG A 278 -0.05 16.49 6.57
N ARG A 279 0.98 17.17 7.09
CA ARG A 279 1.71 18.21 6.35
C ARG A 279 2.43 17.67 5.12
N GLU A 280 3.02 16.48 5.21
CA GLU A 280 3.71 15.92 4.05
C GLU A 280 2.74 15.39 2.99
N ILE A 281 1.64 14.75 3.42
CA ILE A 281 0.67 14.16 2.50
C ILE A 281 -0.19 15.24 1.84
N GLU A 282 -0.72 16.19 2.61
CA GLU A 282 -1.62 17.24 2.11
C GLU A 282 -0.88 18.49 1.64
N GLY A 283 0.08 18.96 2.44
CA GLY A 283 0.83 20.19 2.17
C GLY A 283 1.96 20.00 1.17
N GLY A 284 2.41 18.75 0.95
CA GLY A 284 3.59 18.46 0.15
C GLY A 284 4.89 18.95 0.78
N GLU A 285 4.87 19.25 2.09
CA GLU A 285 6.05 19.68 2.84
C GLU A 285 6.91 18.46 3.17
N PHE A 286 8.16 18.41 2.70
CA PHE A 286 9.10 17.36 3.12
C PHE A 286 9.85 17.83 4.36
N ILE A 287 9.46 17.30 5.52
CA ILE A 287 9.96 17.73 6.81
C ILE A 287 11.11 16.79 7.24
N ASP A 288 12.17 17.37 7.79
CA ASP A 288 13.25 16.58 8.38
C ASP A 288 12.72 15.65 9.49
N PHE A 289 13.27 14.45 9.62
CA PHE A 289 12.77 13.45 10.58
C PHE A 289 12.83 13.93 12.04
N GLY A 290 13.86 14.69 12.43
CA GLY A 290 13.96 15.22 13.80
C GLY A 290 12.91 16.31 14.08
N ILE A 291 12.62 17.15 13.09
CA ILE A 291 11.56 18.17 13.19
C ILE A 291 10.18 17.51 13.19
N GLY A 292 9.99 16.51 12.34
CA GLY A 292 8.75 15.74 12.24
C GLY A 292 8.40 15.02 13.55
N GLU A 293 9.38 14.35 14.17
CA GLU A 293 9.21 13.71 15.47
C GLU A 293 8.83 14.73 16.55
N ALA A 294 9.50 15.89 16.59
CA ALA A 294 9.18 16.95 17.54
C ALA A 294 7.73 17.46 17.35
N LEU A 295 7.27 17.64 16.10
CA LEU A 295 5.90 18.05 15.81
C LEU A 295 4.87 17.03 16.29
N ALA A 296 5.17 15.73 16.19
CA ALA A 296 4.24 14.67 16.57
C ALA A 296 4.14 14.44 18.09
N ARG A 297 5.05 15.02 18.88
CA ARG A 297 5.08 14.91 20.36
C ARG A 297 4.47 16.11 21.09
N VAL A 298 4.11 17.18 20.40
CA VAL A 298 3.48 18.41 20.94
C VAL A 298 1.98 18.26 21.05
#